data_AF-A0A139AZ04-F1
#
_entry.id   AF-A0A139AZ04-F1
#
_cell.length_a   1.000
_cell.length_b   1.000
_cell.length_c   1.000
_cell.angle_alpha   90.00
_cell.angle_beta   90.00
_cell.angle_gamma   90.00
#
_symmetry.space_group_name_H-M   'P 1'
#
loop_
_entity.id
_entity.type
_entity.pdbx_description
1 polymer ?
#
loop_
_entity_poly.entity_id
_entity_poly.type
_entity_poly.pdbx_seq_one_letter_code
_entity_poly.pdbx_strand_id
1 'polypeptide(L)'
;MTKRYTELLMVTKEDFERVISETTEKEILKRVERFREIPLFRTFPVDARKVAEACRIDEYPPNTTIIYEGDTASDTIYFLLRGHCRVVKLVNFRQTTLWNNSVTLSRHDPGVPLGPQESVATKLLVVAQVNPGQYFGEGSVAHVQNKREAASAVYSANVVRRGASVVAEDWVETISMSRGDFLKFASDRTFATLRGDIGGNITLDEMIVRYLHTRKRDAYKKRMVKEILERKASQARGGR
;
A
#
# COMPACT_ATOMS: atom_id res chain seq x y z
N MET A 1 19.32 3.95 -50.97
CA MET A 1 18.21 3.99 -51.94
C MET A 1 17.57 2.60 -52.00
N THR A 2 16.29 2.50 -51.67
CA THR A 2 15.53 1.24 -51.83
C THR A 2 15.24 1.02 -53.32
N LYS A 3 15.42 -0.20 -53.82
CA LYS A 3 15.26 -0.56 -55.24
C LYS A 3 13.88 -1.16 -55.57
N ARG A 4 12.96 -1.16 -54.60
CA ARG A 4 11.64 -1.78 -54.70
C ARG A 4 10.56 -0.72 -54.47
N TYR A 5 9.38 -0.91 -55.04
CA TYR A 5 8.23 -0.05 -54.79
C TYR A 5 7.95 0.01 -53.29
N THR A 6 7.98 1.21 -52.72
CA THR A 6 7.76 1.43 -51.29
C THR A 6 6.90 2.66 -51.13
N GLU A 7 5.86 2.57 -50.31
CA GLU A 7 5.06 3.70 -49.87
C GLU A 7 5.63 4.21 -48.54
N LEU A 8 5.80 5.52 -48.42
CA LEU A 8 6.36 6.16 -47.24
C LEU A 8 5.33 7.13 -46.65
N LEU A 9 5.15 7.03 -45.34
CA LEU A 9 4.36 8.01 -44.59
C LEU A 9 5.31 9.10 -44.09
N MET A 10 5.05 10.35 -44.46
CA MET A 10 5.78 11.51 -43.96
C MET A 10 4.88 12.29 -43.01
N VAL A 11 5.37 12.53 -41.79
CA VAL A 11 4.73 13.41 -40.82
C VAL A 11 5.64 14.64 -40.68
N THR A 12 5.07 15.83 -40.86
CA THR A 12 5.83 17.06 -40.67
C THR A 12 6.11 17.27 -39.18
N LYS A 13 7.20 17.98 -38.86
CA LYS A 13 7.54 18.28 -37.47
C LYS A 13 6.43 19.10 -36.81
N GLU A 14 5.87 20.05 -37.55
CA GLU A 14 4.81 20.95 -37.10
C GLU A 14 3.52 20.20 -36.77
N ASP A 15 3.12 19.26 -37.64
CA ASP A 15 1.93 18.44 -37.40
C ASP A 15 2.15 17.48 -36.22
N PHE A 16 3.35 16.89 -36.11
CA PHE A 16 3.71 16.03 -34.98
C PHE A 16 3.68 16.79 -33.65
N GLU A 17 4.33 17.96 -33.58
CA GLU A 17 4.37 18.80 -32.38
C GLU A 17 2.98 19.30 -31.98
N ARG A 18 2.14 19.69 -32.96
CA ARG A 18 0.76 20.11 -32.71
C ARG A 18 -0.06 18.99 -32.07
N VAL A 19 -0.02 17.79 -32.67
CA VAL A 19 -0.81 16.64 -32.17
C VAL A 19 -0.36 16.21 -30.78
N ILE A 20 0.95 16.20 -30.51
CA ILE A 20 1.48 15.86 -29.18
C ILE A 20 1.07 16.92 -28.16
N SER A 21 1.17 18.20 -28.51
CA SER A 21 0.84 19.29 -27.59
C SER A 21 -0.64 19.27 -27.21
N GLU A 22 -1.54 19.09 -28.19
CA GLU A 22 -2.98 18.99 -27.93
C GLU A 22 -3.34 17.78 -27.06
N THR A 23 -2.67 16.64 -27.29
CA THR A 23 -2.90 15.42 -26.51
C THR A 23 -2.40 15.59 -25.08
N THR A 24 -1.19 16.15 -24.92
CA THR A 24 -0.58 16.44 -23.61
C THR A 24 -1.43 17.41 -22.81
N GLU A 25 -1.93 18.48 -23.44
CA GLU A 25 -2.82 19.45 -22.77
C GLU A 25 -4.09 18.77 -22.25
N LYS A 26 -4.73 17.95 -23.10
CA LYS A 26 -5.93 17.19 -22.71
C LYS A 26 -5.66 16.25 -21.54
N GLU A 27 -4.51 15.59 -21.49
CA GLU A 27 -4.13 14.74 -20.36
C GLU A 27 -3.88 15.53 -19.08
N ILE A 28 -3.18 16.67 -19.16
CA ILE A 28 -2.92 17.53 -18.02
C ILE A 28 -4.25 18.05 -17.44
N LEU A 29 -5.17 18.51 -18.28
CA LEU A 29 -6.48 18.99 -17.84
C LEU A 29 -7.28 17.87 -17.14
N LYS A 30 -7.27 16.65 -17.68
CA LYS A 30 -7.88 15.48 -17.01
C LYS A 30 -7.27 15.22 -15.64
N ARG A 31 -5.93 15.31 -15.50
CA ARG A 31 -5.26 15.16 -14.19
C ARG A 31 -5.68 16.25 -13.21
N VAL A 32 -5.75 17.51 -13.66
CA VAL A 32 -6.21 18.65 -12.84
C VAL A 32 -7.65 18.45 -12.34
N GLU A 33 -8.54 17.88 -13.16
CA GLU A 33 -9.90 17.57 -12.73
C GLU A 33 -9.92 16.54 -11.60
N ARG A 34 -9.11 15.48 -11.70
CA ARG A 34 -9.00 14.44 -10.66
C ARG A 34 -8.44 14.97 -9.34
N PHE A 35 -7.59 16.00 -9.37
CA PHE A 35 -7.05 16.58 -8.14
C PHE A 35 -8.12 17.14 -7.21
N ARG A 36 -9.28 17.52 -7.74
CA ARG A 36 -10.41 18.01 -6.93
C ARG A 36 -10.98 16.95 -5.99
N GLU A 37 -10.80 15.66 -6.33
CA GLU A 37 -11.24 14.51 -5.54
C GLU A 37 -10.39 14.31 -4.27
N ILE A 38 -9.16 14.84 -4.25
CA ILE A 38 -8.24 14.70 -3.10
C ILE A 38 -8.16 16.03 -2.34
N PRO A 39 -8.74 16.13 -1.13
CA PRO A 39 -8.78 17.39 -0.38
C PRO A 39 -7.40 18.02 -0.13
N LEU A 40 -6.37 17.18 0.02
CA LEU A 40 -5.00 17.64 0.30
C LEU A 40 -4.47 18.58 -0.79
N PHE A 41 -4.78 18.36 -2.08
CA PHE A 41 -4.27 19.21 -3.15
C PHE A 41 -4.79 20.64 -3.10
N ARG A 42 -5.92 20.89 -2.44
CA ARG A 42 -6.44 22.25 -2.21
C ARG A 42 -5.56 23.08 -1.27
N THR A 43 -4.63 22.44 -0.57
CA THR A 43 -3.70 23.11 0.34
C THR A 43 -2.40 23.55 -0.34
N PHE A 44 -2.17 23.14 -1.59
CA PHE A 44 -0.98 23.54 -2.34
C PHE A 44 -1.13 25.01 -2.78
N PRO A 45 -0.12 25.87 -2.57
CA PRO A 45 -0.16 27.27 -2.97
C PRO A 45 0.20 27.46 -4.46
N VAL A 46 0.35 26.37 -5.21
CA VAL A 46 0.82 26.34 -6.59
C VAL A 46 -0.35 26.01 -7.51
N ASP A 47 -0.31 26.55 -8.74
CA ASP A 47 -1.27 26.21 -9.79
C ASP A 47 -1.37 24.68 -9.99
N ALA A 48 -2.60 24.17 -9.98
CA ALA A 48 -2.92 22.77 -10.16
C ALA A 48 -2.33 22.19 -11.44
N ARG A 49 -2.19 23.01 -12.50
CA ARG A 49 -1.57 22.57 -13.76
C ARG A 49 -0.10 22.17 -13.59
N LYS A 50 0.68 22.95 -12.83
CA LYS A 50 2.09 22.62 -12.51
C LYS A 50 2.22 21.37 -11.65
N VAL A 51 1.28 21.18 -10.73
CA VAL A 51 1.23 19.96 -9.92
C VAL A 51 0.90 18.76 -10.82
N ALA A 52 -0.01 18.92 -11.78
CA ALA A 52 -0.43 17.87 -12.71
C ALA A 52 0.69 17.42 -13.66
N GLU A 53 1.55 18.36 -14.08
CA GLU A 53 2.76 18.08 -14.86
C GLU A 53 3.77 17.21 -14.10
N ALA A 54 3.80 17.31 -12.77
CA ALA A 54 4.71 16.54 -11.90
C ALA A 54 4.10 15.24 -11.36
N CYS A 55 2.87 14.91 -11.77
CA CYS A 55 2.14 13.74 -11.31
C CYS A 55 1.90 12.73 -12.43
N ARG A 56 1.68 11.48 -12.04
CA ARG A 56 1.19 10.42 -12.92
C ARG A 56 -0.11 9.85 -12.35
N ILE A 57 -0.96 9.35 -13.23
CA ILE A 57 -2.12 8.55 -12.84
C ILE A 57 -1.82 7.13 -13.24
N ASP A 58 -1.91 6.22 -12.27
CA ASP A 58 -1.62 4.81 -12.44
C ASP A 58 -2.84 3.99 -11.98
N GLU A 59 -3.19 2.97 -12.76
CA GLU A 59 -4.27 2.02 -12.45
C GLU A 59 -3.69 0.63 -12.14
N TYR A 60 -4.21 0.00 -11.10
CA TYR A 60 -3.73 -1.29 -10.59
C TYR A 60 -4.88 -2.30 -10.48
N PRO A 61 -4.80 -3.45 -11.16
CA PRO A 61 -5.78 -4.51 -11.02
C PRO A 61 -5.91 -5.05 -9.57
N PRO A 62 -7.02 -5.73 -9.25
CA PRO A 62 -7.18 -6.39 -7.96
C PRO A 62 -6.05 -7.38 -7.66
N ASN A 63 -5.61 -7.40 -6.39
CA ASN A 63 -4.52 -8.22 -5.87
C ASN A 63 -3.12 -7.92 -6.45
N THR A 64 -2.93 -6.77 -7.11
CA THR A 64 -1.61 -6.30 -7.50
C THR A 64 -0.90 -5.63 -6.33
N THR A 65 0.37 -5.98 -6.11
CA THR A 65 1.22 -5.32 -5.12
C THR A 65 1.80 -4.03 -5.72
N ILE A 66 1.45 -2.89 -5.13
CA ILE A 66 1.92 -1.57 -5.55
C ILE A 66 3.28 -1.26 -4.90
N ILE A 67 3.43 -1.69 -3.65
CA ILE A 67 4.64 -1.49 -2.85
C ILE A 67 5.02 -2.82 -2.21
N TYR A 68 6.29 -3.23 -2.32
CA TYR A 68 6.83 -4.41 -1.65
C TYR A 68 7.58 -4.03 -0.37
N GLU A 69 7.35 -4.80 0.70
CA GLU A 69 8.13 -4.75 1.93
C GLU A 69 9.58 -5.18 1.66
N GLY A 70 10.54 -4.52 2.29
CA GLY A 70 11.97 -4.81 2.13
C GLY A 70 12.59 -4.23 0.85
N ASP A 71 11.77 -3.78 -0.09
CA ASP A 71 12.24 -3.06 -1.28
C ASP A 71 12.87 -1.72 -0.89
N THR A 72 13.78 -1.25 -1.74
CA THR A 72 14.37 0.08 -1.59
C THR A 72 13.24 1.10 -1.66
N ALA A 73 13.19 1.99 -0.66
CA ALA A 73 12.22 3.07 -0.65
C ALA A 73 12.31 3.87 -1.95
N SER A 74 11.31 3.74 -2.84
CA SER A 74 11.16 4.70 -3.93
C SER A 74 10.63 6.02 -3.34
N ASP A 75 11.20 7.14 -3.82
CA ASP A 75 10.79 8.52 -3.49
C ASP A 75 9.43 8.87 -4.11
N THR A 76 8.43 8.00 -3.97
CA THR A 76 7.11 8.17 -4.60
C THR A 76 6.03 8.16 -3.54
N ILE A 77 5.19 9.19 -3.59
CA ILE A 77 3.99 9.32 -2.77
C ILE A 77 2.80 9.02 -3.67
N TYR A 78 1.91 8.15 -3.19
CA TYR A 78 0.70 7.73 -3.87
C TYR A 78 -0.51 8.29 -3.14
N PHE A 79 -1.44 8.88 -3.87
CA PHE A 79 -2.73 9.34 -3.40
C PHE A 79 -3.82 8.50 -4.04
N LEU A 80 -4.66 7.88 -3.22
CA LEU A 80 -5.69 6.96 -3.68
C LEU A 80 -6.90 7.74 -4.19
N LEU A 81 -7.21 7.62 -5.49
CA LEU A 81 -8.40 8.24 -6.10
C LEU A 81 -9.61 7.34 -5.97
N ARG A 82 -9.45 6.07 -6.35
CA ARG A 82 -10.54 5.07 -6.38
C ARG A 82 -10.03 3.71 -5.96
N GLY A 83 -10.95 2.87 -5.49
CA GLY A 83 -10.66 1.54 -4.96
C GLY A 83 -10.12 1.58 -3.54
N HIS A 84 -9.62 0.44 -3.07
CA HIS A 84 -9.13 0.22 -1.73
C HIS A 84 -7.80 -0.52 -1.79
N CYS A 85 -6.87 -0.11 -0.94
CA CYS A 85 -5.63 -0.85 -0.74
C CYS A 85 -5.58 -1.41 0.68
N ARG A 86 -4.99 -2.59 0.83
CA ARG A 86 -4.59 -3.11 2.13
C ARG A 86 -3.09 -2.99 2.29
N VAL A 87 -2.66 -2.50 3.44
CA VAL A 87 -1.26 -2.51 3.84
C VAL A 87 -1.01 -3.83 4.57
N VAL A 88 -0.02 -4.60 4.14
CA VAL A 88 0.30 -5.90 4.71
C VAL A 88 1.75 -5.95 5.18
N LYS A 89 2.00 -6.61 6.29
CA LYS A 89 3.33 -6.76 6.88
C LYS A 89 3.65 -8.23 7.12
N LEU A 90 4.86 -8.65 6.78
CA LEU A 90 5.40 -9.96 7.18
C LEU A 90 5.76 -9.91 8.67
N VAL A 91 5.15 -10.81 9.44
CA VAL A 91 5.40 -10.93 10.87
C VAL A 91 5.83 -12.36 11.20
N ASN A 92 6.94 -12.46 11.92
CA ASN A 92 7.47 -13.74 12.40
C ASN A 92 6.79 -14.11 13.72
N PHE A 93 6.29 -15.34 13.79
CA PHE A 93 5.70 -15.93 14.98
C PHE A 93 6.54 -17.11 15.44
N ARG A 94 6.58 -17.32 16.75
CA ARG A 94 7.16 -18.51 17.35
C ARG A 94 6.11 -19.60 17.26
N GLN A 95 6.48 -20.70 16.64
CA GLN A 95 5.62 -21.85 16.43
C GLN A 95 6.10 -22.99 17.31
N THR A 96 5.24 -23.46 18.22
CA THR A 96 5.54 -24.60 19.09
C THR A 96 4.67 -25.78 18.68
N THR A 97 5.29 -26.92 18.40
CA THR A 97 4.58 -28.16 18.13
C THR A 97 4.36 -28.91 19.44
N LEU A 98 3.11 -29.13 19.79
CA LEU A 98 2.73 -29.87 21.00
C LEU A 98 2.72 -31.38 20.72
N TRP A 99 2.77 -32.17 21.80
CA TRP A 99 2.80 -33.64 21.78
C TRP A 99 1.65 -34.30 21.00
N ASN A 100 0.51 -33.61 20.86
CA ASN A 100 -0.65 -34.06 20.11
C ASN A 100 -0.64 -33.60 18.64
N ASN A 101 0.53 -33.25 18.10
CA ASN A 101 0.74 -32.62 16.79
C ASN A 101 -0.01 -31.29 16.58
N SER A 102 -0.55 -30.68 17.63
CA SER A 102 -1.17 -29.36 17.51
C SER A 102 -0.13 -28.26 17.56
N VAL A 103 -0.41 -27.17 16.85
CA VAL A 103 0.55 -26.08 16.65
C VAL A 103 0.01 -24.80 17.27
N THR A 104 0.76 -24.23 18.20
CA THR A 104 0.47 -22.92 18.79
C THR A 104 1.40 -21.86 18.23
N LEU A 105 0.87 -20.66 18.05
CA LEU A 105 1.67 -19.48 17.68
C LEU A 105 1.73 -18.52 18.87
N SER A 106 2.90 -17.94 19.07
CA SER A 106 3.16 -16.86 20.02
C SER A 106 4.04 -15.79 19.37
N ARG A 107 4.21 -14.66 20.06
CA ARG A 107 5.12 -13.59 19.66
C ARG A 107 6.55 -14.16 19.53
N HIS A 108 7.22 -13.85 18.43
CA HIS A 108 8.64 -14.11 18.28
C HIS A 108 9.40 -12.80 18.43
N ASP A 109 10.21 -12.70 19.47
CA ASP A 109 11.12 -11.57 19.66
C ASP A 109 12.48 -11.89 19.04
N PRO A 110 13.01 -11.01 18.17
CA PRO A 110 14.33 -11.21 17.56
C PRO A 110 15.41 -11.38 18.64
N GLY A 111 16.26 -12.40 18.49
CA GLY A 111 17.35 -12.68 19.44
C GLY A 111 16.98 -13.62 20.59
N VAL A 112 15.72 -14.02 20.72
CA VAL A 112 15.33 -15.09 21.65
C VAL A 112 15.57 -16.45 21.00
N PRO A 113 16.41 -17.33 21.58
CA PRO A 113 16.68 -18.64 21.01
C PRO A 113 15.42 -19.51 21.01
N LEU A 114 15.31 -20.34 19.98
CA LEU A 114 14.21 -21.29 19.81
C LEU A 114 14.52 -22.59 20.57
N GLY A 115 13.51 -23.16 21.22
CA GLY A 115 13.61 -24.47 21.83
C GLY A 115 13.61 -25.61 20.80
N PRO A 116 13.89 -26.86 21.23
CA PRO A 116 14.01 -28.02 20.33
C PRO A 116 12.74 -28.35 19.52
N GLN A 117 11.56 -27.97 20.03
CA GLN A 117 10.25 -28.22 19.39
C GLN A 117 9.66 -26.96 18.75
N GLU A 118 10.50 -25.95 18.52
CA GLU A 118 10.06 -24.64 18.09
C GLU A 118 10.67 -24.22 16.77
N SER A 119 9.86 -23.57 15.95
CA SER A 119 10.25 -23.04 14.66
C SER A 119 9.72 -21.62 14.48
N VAL A 120 10.24 -20.89 13.50
CA VAL A 120 9.66 -19.60 13.10
C VAL A 120 8.61 -19.84 12.03
N ALA A 121 7.45 -19.22 12.18
CA ALA A 121 6.41 -19.20 11.17
C ALA A 121 6.12 -17.76 10.75
N THR A 122 6.39 -17.44 9.50
CA THR A 122 6.08 -16.11 8.94
C THR A 122 4.65 -16.05 8.45
N LYS A 123 3.93 -14.98 8.79
CA LYS A 123 2.54 -14.73 8.38
C LYS A 123 2.38 -13.29 7.91
N LEU A 124 1.53 -13.10 6.90
CA LEU A 124 1.13 -11.79 6.41
C LEU A 124 -0.03 -11.28 7.24
N LEU A 125 0.13 -10.12 7.87
CA LEU A 125 -0.91 -9.43 8.63
C LEU A 125 -1.32 -8.17 7.89
N VAL A 126 -2.63 -7.94 7.75
CA VAL A 126 -3.17 -6.69 7.22
C VAL A 126 -3.11 -5.62 8.30
N VAL A 127 -2.24 -4.62 8.13
CA VAL A 127 -1.93 -3.60 9.13
C VAL A 127 -2.72 -2.32 9.03
N ALA A 128 -3.18 -1.99 7.83
CA ALA A 128 -4.05 -0.85 7.61
C ALA A 128 -4.85 -1.07 6.33
N GLN A 129 -5.90 -0.28 6.18
CA GLN A 129 -6.62 -0.13 4.93
C GLN A 129 -6.47 1.33 4.48
N VAL A 130 -6.21 1.53 3.20
CA VAL A 130 -6.15 2.83 2.57
C VAL A 130 -7.40 3.00 1.72
N ASN A 131 -8.12 4.07 1.97
CA ASN A 131 -9.38 4.43 1.34
C ASN A 131 -9.21 5.63 0.38
N PRO A 132 -10.14 5.85 -0.55
CA PRO A 132 -10.13 7.01 -1.43
C PRO A 132 -9.92 8.34 -0.67
N GLY A 133 -9.07 9.20 -1.22
CA GLY A 133 -8.65 10.47 -0.62
C GLY A 133 -7.47 10.34 0.36
N GLN A 134 -7.12 9.13 0.79
CA GLN A 134 -5.93 8.87 1.61
C GLN A 134 -4.69 8.66 0.74
N TYR A 135 -3.53 8.54 1.38
CA TYR A 135 -2.23 8.44 0.72
C TYR A 135 -1.36 7.36 1.36
N PHE A 136 -0.38 6.88 0.60
CA PHE A 136 0.60 5.89 1.04
C PHE A 136 1.94 6.08 0.30
N GLY A 137 3.01 5.48 0.81
CA GLY A 137 4.37 5.67 0.28
C GLY A 137 5.38 6.13 1.35
N GLU A 138 6.60 5.60 1.18
CA GLU A 138 7.89 5.78 1.88
C GLU A 138 7.98 5.83 3.43
N GLY A 139 6.89 5.99 4.17
CA GLY A 139 6.92 6.17 5.63
C GLY A 139 6.00 7.27 6.14
N SER A 140 5.03 7.68 5.30
CA SER A 140 4.08 8.75 5.51
C SER A 140 4.76 10.09 5.76
N VAL A 141 4.58 11.03 4.84
CA VAL A 141 5.04 12.44 4.88
C VAL A 141 4.89 13.11 6.27
N ALA A 142 3.98 12.58 7.09
CA ALA A 142 3.85 12.70 8.53
C ALA A 142 5.14 12.68 9.41
N HIS A 143 6.15 11.86 9.11
CA HIS A 143 7.37 11.75 9.94
C HIS A 143 8.37 12.90 9.72
N VAL A 144 8.09 13.78 8.76
CA VAL A 144 8.87 14.98 8.51
C VAL A 144 8.36 16.08 9.44
N GLN A 145 9.07 16.34 10.54
CA GLN A 145 8.67 17.38 11.50
C GLN A 145 8.88 18.79 10.93
N ASN A 146 9.76 18.96 9.94
CA ASN A 146 10.02 20.23 9.24
C ASN A 146 10.54 20.08 7.81
N LYS A 147 10.28 21.07 6.94
CA LYS A 147 10.79 21.15 5.54
C LYS A 147 12.31 21.00 5.44
N ARG A 148 13.06 21.48 6.44
CA ARG A 148 14.53 21.33 6.56
C ARG A 148 14.99 19.91 6.88
N GLU A 149 14.26 19.18 7.72
CA GLU A 149 14.57 17.78 8.07
C GLU A 149 14.15 16.82 6.95
N ALA A 150 13.05 17.12 6.25
CA ALA A 150 12.67 16.43 5.02
C ALA A 150 13.80 16.44 4.01
N ALA A 151 14.38 17.63 3.79
CA ALA A 151 15.50 17.83 2.87
C ALA A 151 16.77 17.12 3.37
N SER A 152 17.05 17.11 4.67
CA SER A 152 18.20 16.40 5.26
C SER A 152 18.07 14.86 5.15
N ALA A 153 16.85 14.32 5.27
CA ALA A 153 16.58 12.90 5.08
C ALA A 153 16.83 12.42 3.63
N VAL A 154 16.72 13.32 2.63
CA VAL A 154 17.07 13.02 1.22
C VAL A 154 18.58 12.73 1.07
N TYR A 155 19.43 13.27 1.93
CA TYR A 155 20.89 13.13 1.84
C TYR A 155 21.48 12.02 2.71
N SER A 156 20.69 11.38 3.57
CA SER A 156 21.18 10.29 4.41
C SER A 156 21.22 8.98 3.63
N ALA A 157 22.42 8.56 3.22
CA ALA A 157 22.72 7.36 2.43
C ALA A 157 22.38 6.00 3.11
N ASN A 158 21.52 5.99 4.14
CA ASN A 158 21.00 4.75 4.71
C ASN A 158 19.79 4.33 3.87
N VAL A 159 19.94 3.24 3.11
CA VAL A 159 18.85 2.64 2.31
C VAL A 159 17.67 2.33 3.24
N VAL A 160 16.67 3.21 3.26
CA VAL A 160 15.44 2.98 3.99
C VAL A 160 14.70 1.86 3.26
N ARG A 161 14.54 0.72 3.94
CA ARG A 161 13.73 -0.38 3.41
C ARG A 161 12.29 -0.18 3.83
N ARG A 162 11.37 -0.47 2.92
CA ARG A 162 9.94 -0.33 3.19
C ARG A 162 9.49 -1.31 4.27
N GLY A 163 8.81 -0.81 5.30
CA GLY A 163 8.41 -1.59 6.47
C GLY A 163 7.10 -2.36 6.33
N ALA A 164 6.42 -2.25 5.19
CA ALA A 164 5.20 -2.98 4.83
C ALA A 164 4.99 -2.95 3.31
N SER A 165 4.18 -3.87 2.80
CA SER A 165 3.71 -3.90 1.42
C SER A 165 2.34 -3.23 1.31
N VAL A 166 2.01 -2.67 0.14
CA VAL A 166 0.67 -2.15 -0.18
C VAL A 166 0.12 -2.94 -1.36
N VAL A 167 -1.07 -3.50 -1.20
CA VAL A 167 -1.71 -4.38 -2.17
C VAL A 167 -3.09 -3.83 -2.51
N ALA A 168 -3.38 -3.71 -3.81
CA ALA A 168 -4.71 -3.36 -4.29
C ALA A 168 -5.70 -4.48 -3.93
N GLU A 169 -6.80 -4.14 -3.28
CA GLU A 169 -7.85 -5.10 -2.93
C GLU A 169 -8.87 -5.25 -4.06
N ASP A 170 -9.19 -4.15 -4.71
CA ASP A 170 -10.02 -4.04 -5.90
C ASP A 170 -9.26 -3.29 -7.01
N TRP A 171 -9.98 -2.82 -8.03
CA TRP A 171 -9.37 -2.03 -9.10
C TRP A 171 -9.08 -0.63 -8.59
N VAL A 172 -7.79 -0.30 -8.48
CA VAL A 172 -7.30 0.91 -7.81
C VAL A 172 -6.80 1.92 -8.82
N GLU A 173 -7.20 3.18 -8.65
CA GLU A 173 -6.67 4.33 -9.40
C GLU A 173 -5.91 5.24 -8.41
N THR A 174 -4.67 5.61 -8.74
CA THR A 174 -3.84 6.47 -7.88
C THR A 174 -3.26 7.64 -8.64
N ILE A 175 -3.00 8.73 -7.93
CA ILE A 175 -2.08 9.78 -8.36
C ILE A 175 -0.74 9.54 -7.67
N SER A 176 0.33 9.44 -8.44
CA SER A 176 1.69 9.30 -7.92
C SER A 176 2.53 10.53 -8.25
N MET A 177 3.38 10.95 -7.32
CA MET A 177 4.39 12.00 -7.57
C MET A 177 5.66 11.75 -6.77
N SER A 178 6.75 12.38 -7.21
CA SER A 178 8.01 12.27 -6.48
C SER A 178 7.91 13.01 -5.13
N ARG A 179 8.62 12.51 -4.12
CA ARG A 179 8.75 13.20 -2.82
C ARG A 179 9.33 14.60 -2.98
N GLY A 180 10.33 14.74 -3.86
CA GLY A 180 10.94 16.04 -4.17
C GLY A 180 9.92 17.05 -4.67
N ASP A 181 9.05 16.65 -5.61
CA ASP A 181 8.03 17.54 -6.15
C ASP A 181 6.92 17.81 -5.14
N PHE A 182 6.50 16.80 -4.39
CA PHE A 182 5.57 17.01 -3.27
C PHE A 182 6.10 18.08 -2.30
N LEU A 183 7.37 18.01 -1.89
CA LEU A 183 7.97 18.99 -0.97
C LEU A 183 8.10 20.40 -1.57
N LYS A 184 8.24 20.51 -2.90
CA LYS A 184 8.21 21.80 -3.60
C LYS A 184 6.82 22.43 -3.55
N PHE A 185 5.76 21.61 -3.68
CA PHE A 185 4.37 22.09 -3.73
C PHE A 185 3.68 22.18 -2.38
N ALA A 186 4.10 21.39 -1.40
CA ALA A 186 3.45 21.36 -0.08
C ALA A 186 3.66 22.68 0.69
N SER A 187 2.57 23.15 1.31
CA SER A 187 2.58 24.28 2.24
C SER A 187 2.57 23.80 3.69
N ASP A 188 2.79 24.70 4.65
CA ASP A 188 2.64 24.39 6.08
C ASP A 188 1.24 23.89 6.42
N ARG A 189 0.21 24.36 5.69
CA ARG A 189 -1.17 23.88 5.81
C ARG A 189 -1.29 22.43 5.35
N THR A 190 -0.61 22.05 4.26
CA THR A 190 -0.53 20.66 3.80
C THR A 190 0.01 19.76 4.91
N PHE A 191 1.15 20.13 5.50
CA PHE A 191 1.75 19.34 6.58
C PHE A 191 0.87 19.30 7.84
N ALA A 192 0.14 20.38 8.14
CA ALA A 192 -0.83 20.38 9.23
C ALA A 192 -1.97 19.37 9.01
N THR A 193 -2.52 19.30 7.79
CA THR A 193 -3.52 18.28 7.41
C THR A 193 -2.96 16.86 7.58
N LEU A 194 -1.76 16.61 7.06
CA LEU A 194 -1.11 15.30 7.15
C LEU A 194 -0.83 14.87 8.60
N ARG A 195 -0.53 15.81 9.50
CA ARG A 195 -0.32 15.52 10.93
C ARG A 195 -1.61 15.09 11.63
N GLY A 196 -2.75 15.65 11.25
CA GLY A 196 -4.05 15.30 11.81
C GLY A 196 -4.45 13.84 11.52
N ASP A 197 -4.02 13.32 10.38
CA ASP A 197 -4.41 11.98 9.91
C ASP A 197 -3.66 10.82 10.61
N ILE A 198 -2.60 11.11 11.39
CA ILE A 198 -1.73 10.08 12.02
C ILE A 198 -2.38 9.45 13.28
N GLY A 199 -3.41 10.09 13.84
CA GLY A 199 -3.93 9.80 15.18
C GLY A 199 -4.58 8.42 15.42
N GLY A 200 -4.61 7.52 14.42
CA GLY A 200 -5.32 6.24 14.48
C GLY A 200 -4.46 4.98 14.35
N ASN A 201 -3.13 5.08 14.36
CA ASN A 201 -2.27 3.93 14.06
C ASN A 201 -2.30 2.87 15.18
N ILE A 202 -2.92 1.72 14.88
CA ILE A 202 -2.83 0.50 15.69
C ILE A 202 -1.36 0.03 15.67
N THR A 203 -0.81 -0.28 16.85
CA THR A 203 0.57 -0.74 16.98
C THR A 203 0.75 -2.17 16.47
N LEU A 204 1.95 -2.53 15.99
CA LEU A 204 2.26 -3.90 15.54
C LEU A 204 1.96 -4.95 16.62
N ASP A 205 2.15 -4.58 17.90
CA ASP A 205 1.89 -5.46 19.03
C ASP A 205 0.39 -5.72 19.21
N GLU A 206 -0.45 -4.68 19.17
CA GLU A 206 -1.90 -4.82 19.21
C GLU A 206 -2.42 -5.67 18.04
N MET A 207 -1.79 -5.52 16.89
CA MET A 207 -2.08 -6.30 15.69
C MET A 207 -1.74 -7.78 15.82
N ILE A 208 -0.57 -8.09 16.35
CA ILE A 208 -0.14 -9.46 16.68
C ILE A 208 -1.16 -10.10 17.64
N VAL A 209 -1.55 -9.38 18.69
CA VAL A 209 -2.55 -9.84 19.67
C VAL A 209 -3.89 -10.12 18.99
N ARG A 210 -4.39 -9.19 18.16
CA ARG A 210 -5.65 -9.34 17.43
C ARG A 210 -5.63 -10.54 16.48
N TYR A 211 -4.51 -10.77 15.80
CA TYR A 211 -4.32 -11.93 14.92
C TYR A 211 -4.36 -13.24 15.71
N LEU A 212 -3.60 -13.34 16.81
CA LEU A 212 -3.57 -14.53 17.66
C LEU A 212 -4.96 -14.83 18.26
N HIS A 213 -5.69 -13.80 18.68
CA HIS A 213 -7.05 -13.95 19.20
C HIS A 213 -8.02 -14.45 18.13
N THR A 214 -7.97 -13.87 16.92
CA THR A 214 -8.81 -14.29 15.79
C THR A 214 -8.55 -15.75 15.42
N ARG A 215 -7.28 -16.15 15.36
CA ARG A 215 -6.90 -17.55 15.09
C ARG A 215 -7.43 -18.52 16.14
N LYS A 216 -7.33 -18.18 17.43
CA LYS A 216 -7.91 -19.00 18.53
C LYS A 216 -9.41 -19.15 18.36
N ARG A 217 -10.11 -18.05 18.03
CA ARG A 217 -11.56 -18.04 17.79
C ARG A 217 -11.94 -18.92 16.60
N ASP A 218 -11.18 -18.85 15.51
CA ASP A 218 -11.47 -19.65 14.31
C ASP A 218 -11.21 -21.15 14.54
N ALA A 219 -10.16 -21.50 15.28
CA ALA A 219 -9.91 -22.87 15.70
C ALA A 219 -11.04 -23.40 16.60
N TYR A 220 -11.57 -22.56 17.49
CA TYR A 220 -12.74 -22.89 18.31
C TYR A 220 -14.00 -23.11 17.47
N LYS A 221 -14.32 -22.17 16.57
CA LYS A 221 -15.47 -22.30 15.65
C LYS A 221 -15.39 -23.58 14.82
N LYS A 222 -14.22 -23.90 14.26
CA LYS A 222 -14.03 -25.14 13.50
C LYS A 222 -14.30 -26.40 14.34
N ARG A 223 -13.83 -26.43 15.60
CA ARG A 223 -14.13 -27.54 16.53
C ARG A 223 -15.62 -27.65 16.83
N MET A 224 -16.28 -26.53 17.13
CA MET A 224 -17.72 -26.52 17.38
C MET A 224 -18.53 -27.03 16.18
N VAL A 225 -18.19 -26.56 14.97
CA VAL A 225 -18.86 -27.01 13.75
C VAL A 225 -18.67 -28.52 13.56
N LYS A 226 -17.46 -29.03 13.78
CA LYS A 226 -17.19 -30.47 13.73
C LYS A 226 -18.04 -31.27 14.72
N GLU A 227 -18.10 -30.83 15.98
CA GLU A 227 -18.89 -31.48 17.03
C GLU A 227 -20.40 -31.46 16.71
N ILE A 228 -20.93 -30.35 16.19
CA ILE A 228 -22.33 -30.24 15.77
C ILE A 228 -22.64 -31.21 14.62
N LEU A 229 -21.74 -31.30 13.63
CA LEU A 229 -21.88 -32.22 12.50
C LEU A 229 -21.85 -33.69 12.97
N GLU A 230 -20.95 -34.04 13.89
CA GLU A 230 -20.87 -35.37 14.49
C GLU A 230 -22.13 -35.73 15.28
N ARG A 231 -22.66 -34.80 16.10
CA ARG A 231 -23.93 -35.00 16.82
C ARG A 231 -25.11 -35.21 15.88
N LYS A 232 -25.21 -34.41 14.81
CA LYS A 232 -26.25 -34.58 13.78
C LYS A 232 -26.13 -35.91 13.04
N ALA A 233 -24.92 -36.34 12.71
CA ALA A 233 -24.67 -37.63 12.06
C ALA A 233 -25.07 -38.81 12.96
N SER A 234 -24.81 -38.73 14.26
CA SER A 234 -25.21 -39.76 15.24
C SER A 234 -26.73 -39.81 15.44
N GLN A 235 -27.42 -38.66 15.49
CA GLN A 235 -28.89 -38.62 15.56
C GLN A 235 -29.56 -39.19 14.32
N ALA A 236 -29.01 -38.93 13.12
CA ALA A 236 -29.52 -39.49 11.87
C ALA A 236 -29.35 -41.02 11.77
N ARG A 237 -28.37 -41.61 12.48
CA ARG A 237 -28.12 -43.06 12.50
C ARG A 237 -28.92 -43.81 13.58
N GLY A 238 -29.28 -43.14 14.67
CA GLY A 238 -30.04 -43.74 15.79
C GLY A 238 -31.56 -43.73 15.63
N GLY A 239 -32.09 -43.20 14.52
CA GLY A 239 -33.53 -43.10 14.25
C GLY A 239 -34.08 -44.11 13.23
N ARG A 240 -33.45 -45.30 13.10
CA ARG A 240 -33.93 -46.41 12.27
C ARG A 240 -34.24 -47.63 13.13
#